data_AF-A0A849TV84-F1
#
_entry.id   AF-A0A849TV84-F1
#
_cell.length_a   1.000
_cell.length_b   1.000
_cell.length_c   1.000
_cell.angle_alpha   90.00
_cell.angle_beta   90.00
_cell.angle_gamma   90.00
#
_symmetry.space_group_name_H-M   'P 1'
#
loop_
_entity.id
_entity.type
_entity.pdbx_description
1 polymer ?
#
loop_
_entity_poly.entity_id
_entity_poly.type
_entity_poly.pdbx_seq_one_letter_code
_entity_poly.pdbx_strand_id
1 'polypeptide(L)'
;MRIGLFFIFAAIPFLELAVLIKFGQAFGVLWTLLVIIGTALGGIYVLSTQSFQVMQRALDAVQRGKPPVAPVLEGAFVMMAGVLLITPGIMSDIVGLVLLIPQIRHRVAVFSLRQLLKSSSFRGVVFGEAASGAEGRQAADRAAAEAAEGQRTGKAARQTSRAPPAGDGPIIDGEFKRLDERTVDPQRPHGRRHQP
;
A
#
# COMPACT_ATOMS: atom_id res chain seq x y z
N MET A 1 -6.15 -28.93 0.38
CA MET A 1 -5.05 -28.33 1.20
C MET A 1 -5.53 -27.35 2.27
N ARG A 2 -6.54 -26.50 2.04
CA ARG A 2 -7.00 -25.51 3.04
C ARG A 2 -7.54 -26.09 4.36
N ILE A 3 -8.27 -27.21 4.30
CA ILE A 3 -8.84 -27.87 5.49
C ILE A 3 -7.76 -28.46 6.40
N GLY A 4 -6.64 -28.94 5.84
CA GLY A 4 -5.55 -29.53 6.62
C GLY A 4 -4.83 -28.50 7.50
N LEU A 5 -4.72 -27.26 7.02
CA LEU A 5 -4.11 -26.17 7.80
C LEU A 5 -4.95 -25.83 9.04
N PHE A 6 -6.28 -25.93 8.96
CA PHE A 6 -7.16 -25.71 10.10
C PHE A 6 -6.94 -26.75 11.20
N PHE A 7 -6.87 -28.03 10.85
CA PHE A 7 -6.59 -29.09 11.83
C PHE A 7 -5.20 -28.97 12.46
N ILE A 8 -4.18 -28.59 11.69
CA ILE A 8 -2.84 -28.34 12.21
C ILE A 8 -2.86 -27.17 13.20
N PHE A 9 -3.47 -26.04 12.82
CA PHE A 9 -3.57 -24.88 13.69
C PHE A 9 -4.34 -25.18 14.97
N ALA A 10 -5.42 -25.97 14.89
CA ALA A 10 -6.18 -26.39 16.07
C ALA A 10 -5.41 -27.39 16.93
N ALA A 11 -4.64 -28.32 16.34
CA ALA A 11 -3.89 -29.35 17.08
C ALA A 11 -2.71 -28.78 17.89
N ILE A 12 -2.05 -27.73 17.40
CA ILE A 12 -0.91 -27.09 18.07
C ILE A 12 -1.24 -26.68 19.53
N PRO A 13 -2.27 -25.88 19.82
CA PRO A 13 -2.58 -25.48 21.20
C PRO A 13 -3.01 -26.65 22.10
N PHE A 14 -3.68 -27.68 21.55
CA PHE A 14 -3.97 -28.89 22.33
C PHE A 14 -2.69 -29.65 22.70
N LEU A 15 -1.72 -29.74 21.77
CA LEU A 15 -0.44 -30.37 22.03
C LEU A 15 0.36 -29.61 23.09
N GLU A 16 0.36 -28.27 23.02
CA GLU A 16 1.00 -27.40 24.01
C GLU A 16 0.39 -27.60 25.40
N LEU A 17 -0.94 -27.65 25.50
CA LEU A 17 -1.63 -27.91 26.76
C LEU A 17 -1.27 -29.30 27.32
N ALA A 18 -1.19 -30.32 26.47
CA ALA A 18 -0.78 -31.66 26.89
C ALA A 18 0.67 -31.68 27.43
N VAL A 19 1.59 -30.95 26.79
CA VAL A 19 2.98 -30.80 27.24
C VAL A 19 3.05 -30.06 28.58
N LEU A 20 2.29 -28.97 28.74
CA LEU A 20 2.19 -28.21 29.98
C LEU A 20 1.67 -29.05 31.16
N ILE A 21 0.63 -29.86 30.93
CA ILE A 21 0.09 -30.77 31.95
C ILE A 21 1.16 -31.79 32.36
N LYS A 22 1.88 -32.39 31.40
CA LYS A 22 2.97 -33.34 31.70
C LYS A 22 4.12 -32.67 32.47
N PHE A 23 4.47 -31.44 32.12
CA PHE A 23 5.49 -30.68 32.83
C PHE A 23 5.04 -30.36 34.27
N GLY A 24 3.78 -29.96 34.45
CA GLY A 24 3.17 -29.75 35.75
C GLY A 24 3.12 -31.01 36.62
N GLN A 25 2.94 -32.19 36.02
CA GLN A 25 3.02 -33.47 36.73
C GLN A 25 4.46 -33.85 37.11
N ALA A 26 5.44 -33.52 36.27
CA ALA A 26 6.85 -33.85 36.51
C ALA A 26 7.54 -32.91 37.52
N PHE A 27 7.29 -31.60 37.42
CA PHE A 27 7.99 -30.56 38.19
C PHE A 27 7.10 -29.91 39.28
N GLY A 28 5.81 -30.23 39.29
CA GLY A 28 4.82 -29.61 40.16
C GLY A 28 4.15 -28.39 39.54
N VAL A 29 2.87 -28.20 39.86
CA VAL A 29 2.04 -27.13 39.31
C VAL A 29 2.57 -25.74 39.70
N LEU A 30 3.04 -25.57 40.94
CA LEU A 30 3.53 -24.29 41.44
C LEU A 30 4.77 -23.80 40.68
N TRP A 31 5.75 -24.68 40.46
CA TRP A 31 6.95 -24.36 39.67
C TRP A 31 6.61 -24.05 38.21
N THR A 32 5.70 -24.81 37.62
CA THR A 32 5.22 -24.58 36.26
C THR A 32 4.54 -23.21 36.13
N LEU A 33 3.72 -22.85 37.10
CA LEU A 33 3.04 -21.56 37.14
C LEU A 33 4.03 -20.39 37.28
N LEU A 34 5.06 -20.54 38.13
CA LEU A 34 6.12 -19.53 38.28
C LEU A 34 6.88 -19.31 36.96
N VAL A 35 7.18 -20.39 36.23
CA VAL A 35 7.82 -20.29 34.91
C VAL A 35 6.92 -19.55 33.93
N ILE A 36 5.64 -19.92 33.82
CA ILE A 36 4.67 -19.26 32.92
C ILE A 36 4.54 -17.76 33.24
N ILE A 37 4.44 -17.42 34.53
CA ILE A 37 4.37 -16.02 34.95
C ILE A 37 5.68 -15.30 34.61
N GLY A 38 6.82 -15.94 34.84
CA GLY A 38 8.14 -15.40 34.50
C GLY A 38 8.30 -15.15 32.99
N THR A 39 7.88 -16.08 32.14
CA THR A 39 7.92 -15.93 30.68
C THR A 39 6.95 -14.84 30.23
N ALA A 40 5.72 -14.80 30.73
CA ALA A 40 4.77 -13.74 30.43
C ALA A 40 5.29 -12.34 30.81
N LEU A 41 5.83 -12.18 32.01
CA LEU A 41 6.44 -10.92 32.47
C LEU A 41 7.65 -10.53 31.62
N GLY A 42 8.52 -11.49 31.29
CA GLY A 42 9.66 -11.27 30.41
C GLY A 42 9.23 -10.82 29.01
N GLY A 43 8.17 -11.43 28.46
CA GLY A 43 7.59 -11.05 27.18
C GLY A 43 7.05 -9.63 27.18
N ILE A 44 6.27 -9.27 28.19
CA ILE A 44 5.72 -7.91 28.38
C ILE A 44 6.85 -6.88 28.56
N TYR A 45 7.88 -7.22 29.35
CA TYR A 45 9.05 -6.37 29.57
C TYR A 45 9.80 -6.09 28.27
N VAL A 46 10.04 -7.11 27.46
CA VAL A 46 10.69 -6.90 26.16
C VAL A 46 9.78 -6.16 25.18
N LEU A 47 8.49 -6.48 25.16
CA LEU A 47 7.51 -5.79 24.33
C LEU A 47 7.52 -4.28 24.60
N SER A 48 7.54 -3.87 25.86
CA SER A 48 7.58 -2.45 26.24
C SER A 48 8.91 -1.77 25.91
N THR A 49 10.04 -2.40 26.19
CA THR A 49 11.38 -1.79 25.99
C THR A 49 11.80 -1.72 24.52
N GLN A 50 11.44 -2.72 23.71
CA GLN A 50 11.88 -2.81 22.33
C GLN A 50 10.89 -2.20 21.33
N SER A 51 9.59 -2.16 21.64
CA SER A 51 8.59 -1.50 20.79
C SER A 51 8.89 -0.01 20.59
N PHE A 52 9.31 0.68 21.66
CA PHE A 52 9.67 2.10 21.60
C PHE A 52 10.89 2.37 20.71
N GLN A 53 11.94 1.55 20.83
CA GLN A 53 13.15 1.69 20.00
C GLN A 53 12.85 1.47 18.51
N VAL A 54 11.99 0.50 18.20
CA VAL A 54 11.59 0.23 16.81
C VAL A 54 10.77 1.38 16.24
N MET A 55 9.84 1.92 17.04
CA MET A 55 9.04 3.08 16.67
C MET A 55 9.94 4.28 16.33
N GLN A 56 10.92 4.60 17.18
CA GLN A 56 11.89 5.66 16.92
C GLN A 56 12.64 5.46 15.59
N ARG A 57 13.12 4.24 15.32
CA ARG A 57 13.80 3.93 14.05
C ARG A 57 12.88 4.07 12.83
N ALA A 58 11.60 3.75 12.99
CA ALA A 58 10.60 3.94 11.93
C ALA A 58 10.38 5.44 11.66
N LEU A 59 10.21 6.25 12.72
CA LEU A 59 10.13 7.72 12.63
C LEU A 59 11.38 8.31 11.96
N ASP A 60 12.58 7.91 12.37
CA ASP A 60 13.83 8.38 11.77
C ASP A 60 13.95 8.01 10.28
N ALA A 61 13.43 6.86 9.87
CA ALA A 61 13.43 6.44 8.46
C ALA A 61 12.50 7.32 7.63
N VAL A 62 11.31 7.63 8.15
CA VAL A 62 10.34 8.55 7.53
C VAL A 62 10.93 9.96 7.41
N GLN A 63 11.54 10.49 8.47
CA GLN A 63 12.20 11.80 8.45
C GLN A 63 13.33 11.90 7.41
N ARG A 64 13.99 10.77 7.12
CA ARG A 64 15.04 10.66 6.09
C ARG A 64 14.49 10.41 4.68
N GLY A 65 13.18 10.45 4.48
CA GLY A 65 12.53 10.20 3.19
C GLY A 65 12.70 8.76 2.69
N LYS A 66 13.07 7.81 3.56
CA LYS A 66 13.24 6.38 3.22
C LYS A 66 12.02 5.59 3.68
N PRO A 67 11.52 4.64 2.88
CA PRO A 67 10.38 3.82 3.28
C PRO A 67 10.75 2.94 4.49
N PRO A 68 10.03 3.02 5.62
CA PRO A 68 10.39 2.37 6.89
C PRO A 68 10.05 0.87 6.91
N VAL A 69 10.24 0.15 5.80
CA VAL A 69 9.78 -1.25 5.67
C VAL A 69 10.47 -2.18 6.66
N ALA A 70 11.80 -2.07 6.82
CA ALA A 70 12.55 -2.93 7.74
C ALA A 70 12.21 -2.67 9.22
N PRO A 71 12.18 -1.41 9.73
CA PRO A 71 11.71 -1.13 11.09
C PRO A 71 10.28 -1.61 11.36
N VAL A 72 9.36 -1.45 10.41
CA VAL A 72 7.97 -1.89 10.56
C VAL A 72 7.88 -3.42 10.67
N LEU A 73 8.58 -4.16 9.81
CA LEU A 73 8.67 -5.63 9.92
C LEU A 73 9.30 -6.05 11.25
N GLU A 74 10.36 -5.37 11.68
CA GLU A 74 11.01 -5.62 12.96
C GLU A 74 10.03 -5.45 14.12
N GLY A 75 9.19 -4.41 14.09
CA GLY A 75 8.15 -4.16 15.09
C GLY A 75 7.05 -5.22 15.08
N ALA A 76 6.63 -5.67 13.90
CA ALA A 76 5.66 -6.75 13.75
C ALA A 76 6.17 -8.06 14.37
N PHE A 77 7.46 -8.40 14.18
CA PHE A 77 8.05 -9.58 14.81
C PHE A 77 8.14 -9.45 16.34
N VAL A 78 8.39 -8.25 16.89
CA VAL A 78 8.35 -8.03 18.35
C VAL A 78 6.96 -8.26 18.92
N MET A 79 5.94 -7.71 18.25
CA MET A 79 4.54 -7.90 18.66
C MET A 79 4.15 -9.37 18.57
N MET A 80 4.53 -10.06 17.49
CA MET A 80 4.29 -11.49 17.32
C MET A 80 4.97 -12.32 18.41
N ALA A 81 6.24 -12.02 18.73
CA ALA A 81 6.97 -12.69 19.80
C ALA A 81 6.31 -12.49 21.17
N GLY A 82 5.87 -11.26 21.46
CA GLY A 82 5.16 -10.94 22.70
C GLY A 82 3.83 -11.67 22.82
N VAL A 83 3.02 -11.70 21.75
CA VAL A 83 1.75 -12.44 21.72
C VAL A 83 1.98 -13.95 21.85
N LEU A 84 3.05 -14.49 21.25
CA LEU A 84 3.44 -15.89 21.42
C LEU A 84 3.79 -16.21 22.88
N LEU A 85 4.53 -15.34 23.58
CA LEU A 85 4.90 -15.52 24.99
C LEU A 85 3.73 -15.35 25.97
N ILE A 86 2.69 -14.61 25.57
CA ILE A 86 1.46 -14.48 26.37
C ILE A 86 0.61 -15.75 26.26
N THR A 87 0.72 -16.48 25.15
CA THR A 87 -0.01 -17.74 24.94
C THR A 87 0.76 -18.86 25.65
N PRO A 88 0.28 -19.40 26.79
CA PRO A 88 1.05 -20.36 27.57
C PRO A 88 1.27 -21.65 26.76
N GLY A 89 2.50 -21.87 26.31
CA GLY A 89 2.93 -23.06 25.58
C GLY A 89 4.45 -23.20 25.63
N ILE A 90 4.99 -24.37 25.96
CA ILE A 90 6.44 -24.54 26.08
C ILE A 90 7.13 -24.34 24.73
N MET A 91 6.54 -24.85 23.64
CA MET A 91 7.14 -24.69 22.31
C MET A 91 7.00 -23.24 21.84
N SER A 92 5.82 -22.64 22.05
CA SER A 92 5.53 -21.24 21.73
C SER A 92 6.39 -20.26 22.52
N ASP A 93 6.69 -20.54 23.80
CA ASP A 93 7.60 -19.78 24.64
C ASP A 93 9.03 -19.86 24.12
N ILE A 94 9.52 -21.04 23.74
CA ILE A 94 10.87 -21.19 23.14
C ILE A 94 10.96 -20.39 21.84
N VAL A 95 9.97 -20.52 20.95
CA VAL A 95 9.96 -19.79 19.68
C VAL A 95 9.88 -18.29 19.92
N GLY A 96 9.02 -17.84 20.83
CA GLY A 96 8.87 -16.45 21.18
C GLY A 96 10.15 -15.88 21.82
N LEU A 97 10.81 -16.61 22.71
CA LEU A 97 12.09 -16.22 23.33
C LEU A 97 13.22 -16.14 22.30
N VAL A 98 13.30 -17.11 21.37
CA VAL A 98 14.27 -17.09 20.27
C VAL A 98 14.04 -15.86 19.37
N LEU A 99 12.78 -15.55 19.07
CA LEU A 99 12.41 -14.40 18.25
C LEU A 99 12.65 -13.06 18.96
N LEU A 100 12.66 -13.09 20.30
CA LEU A 100 12.97 -11.96 21.18
C LEU A 100 14.43 -11.50 21.09
N ILE A 101 15.33 -12.40 20.64
CA ILE A 101 16.74 -12.11 20.50
C ILE A 101 16.93 -11.10 19.35
N PRO A 102 17.45 -9.89 19.61
CA PRO A 102 17.49 -8.81 18.63
C PRO A 102 18.31 -9.17 17.38
N GLN A 103 19.35 -9.99 17.53
CA GLN A 103 20.14 -10.48 16.40
C GLN A 103 19.36 -11.41 15.47
N ILE A 104 18.56 -12.31 16.04
CA ILE A 104 17.74 -13.26 15.27
C ILE A 104 16.62 -12.49 14.58
N ARG A 105 15.96 -11.57 15.29
CA ARG A 105 14.91 -10.72 14.75
C ARG A 105 15.39 -9.91 13.53
N HIS A 106 16.53 -9.23 13.63
CA HIS A 106 17.03 -8.42 12.51
C HIS A 106 17.34 -9.29 11.29
N ARG A 107 17.93 -10.48 11.49
CA ARG A 107 18.20 -11.45 10.44
C ARG A 107 16.90 -11.92 9.76
N VAL A 108 15.89 -12.28 10.54
CA VAL A 108 14.58 -12.74 10.04
C VAL A 108 13.84 -11.61 9.32
N ALA A 109 13.89 -10.39 9.83
CA ALA A 109 13.26 -9.23 9.20
C ALA A 109 13.91 -8.90 7.84
N VAL A 110 15.25 -8.88 7.78
CA VAL A 110 15.98 -8.65 6.52
C VAL A 110 15.76 -9.79 5.54
N PHE A 111 15.75 -11.05 6.00
CA PHE A 111 15.45 -12.20 5.18
C PHE A 111 14.02 -12.14 4.60
N SER A 112 13.04 -11.85 5.46
CA SER A 112 11.64 -11.70 5.05
C SER A 112 11.48 -10.56 4.05
N LEU A 113 12.12 -9.41 4.29
CA LEU A 113 12.11 -8.29 3.35
C LEU A 113 12.67 -8.68 1.98
N ARG A 114 13.80 -9.41 1.93
CA ARG A 114 14.38 -9.91 0.68
C ARG A 114 13.44 -10.85 -0.06
N GLN A 115 12.68 -11.67 0.67
CA GLN A 115 11.70 -12.58 0.09
C GLN A 115 10.45 -11.85 -0.40
N LEU A 116 9.98 -10.85 0.35
CA LEU A 116 8.85 -10.00 -0.04
C LEU A 116 9.17 -9.13 -1.26
N LEU A 117 10.41 -8.62 -1.39
CA LEU A 117 10.86 -7.85 -2.56
C LEU A 117 10.97 -8.71 -3.83
N LYS A 118 11.10 -10.04 -3.69
CA LYS A 118 11.08 -10.99 -4.82
C LYS A 118 9.67 -11.32 -5.31
N SER A 119 8.65 -11.13 -4.47
CA SER A 119 7.25 -11.37 -4.84
C SER A 119 6.62 -10.10 -5.41
N SER A 120 6.34 -10.11 -6.72
CA SER A 120 5.69 -9.02 -7.46
C SER A 120 4.39 -8.50 -6.82
N SER A 121 3.73 -9.31 -6.00
CA SER A 121 2.47 -8.98 -5.31
C SER A 121 2.62 -7.92 -4.20
N PHE A 122 3.79 -7.78 -3.56
CA PHE A 122 3.95 -6.80 -2.47
C PHE A 122 4.30 -5.39 -2.96
N ARG A 123 4.79 -5.27 -4.20
CA ARG A 123 5.11 -3.98 -4.82
C ARG A 123 3.87 -3.11 -4.99
N GLY A 124 2.70 -3.70 -5.20
CA GLY A 124 1.42 -2.99 -5.31
C GLY A 124 0.86 -2.46 -3.98
N VAL A 125 1.13 -3.15 -2.86
CA VAL A 125 0.59 -2.76 -1.53
C VAL A 125 1.45 -1.69 -0.85
N VAL A 126 2.77 -1.70 -1.06
CA VAL A 126 3.70 -0.74 -0.43
C VAL A 126 3.95 0.50 -1.27
N PHE A 127 3.92 0.37 -2.60
CA PHE A 127 4.19 1.49 -3.52
C PHE A 127 2.95 1.94 -4.32
N GLY A 128 1.79 1.30 -4.14
CA GLY A 128 0.56 1.63 -4.88
C GLY A 128 0.07 3.07 -4.67
N GLU A 129 0.30 3.63 -3.48
CA GLU A 129 -0.08 5.02 -3.18
C GLU A 129 0.94 6.06 -3.69
N ALA A 130 2.23 5.68 -3.76
CA ALA A 130 3.28 6.54 -4.29
C ALA A 130 3.29 6.58 -5.83
N ALA A 131 2.92 5.48 -6.48
CA ALA A 131 2.84 5.39 -7.95
C ALA A 131 1.60 6.12 -8.50
N SER A 132 0.43 6.00 -7.85
CA SER A 132 -0.80 6.68 -8.28
C SER A 132 -0.74 8.21 -8.09
N GLY A 133 -0.05 8.67 -7.05
CA GLY A 133 0.17 10.11 -6.80
C GLY A 133 1.12 10.79 -7.79
N ALA A 134 2.06 10.05 -8.38
CA ALA A 134 2.98 10.57 -9.40
C ALA A 134 2.28 10.72 -10.77
N GLU A 135 1.42 9.76 -11.12
CA GLU A 135 0.64 9.77 -12.37
C GLU A 135 -0.43 10.88 -12.37
N GLY A 136 -1.11 11.08 -11.23
CA GLY A 136 -2.09 12.15 -11.06
C GLY A 136 -1.48 13.56 -11.11
N ARG A 137 -0.26 13.74 -10.58
CA ARG A 137 0.49 15.01 -10.66
C ARG A 137 0.92 15.33 -12.10
N GLN A 138 1.40 14.34 -12.85
CA GLN A 138 1.75 14.53 -14.27
C GLN A 138 0.53 14.84 -15.14
N ALA A 139 -0.64 14.26 -14.85
CA ALA A 139 -1.88 14.59 -15.54
C ALA A 139 -2.35 16.02 -15.23
N ALA A 140 -2.24 16.46 -13.97
CA ALA A 140 -2.60 17.82 -13.56
C ALA A 140 -1.64 18.87 -14.15
N ASP A 141 -0.34 18.60 -14.19
CA ASP A 141 0.67 19.49 -14.78
C ASP A 141 0.51 19.61 -16.30
N ARG A 142 0.14 18.52 -16.99
CA ARG A 142 -0.21 18.55 -18.42
C ARG A 142 -1.48 19.35 -18.70
N ALA A 143 -2.53 19.16 -17.89
CA ALA A 143 -3.77 19.92 -18.02
C ALA A 143 -3.56 21.42 -17.75
N ALA A 144 -2.68 21.78 -16.80
CA ALA A 144 -2.30 23.16 -16.52
C ALA A 144 -1.46 23.78 -17.66
N ALA A 145 -0.57 22.99 -18.28
CA ALA A 145 0.21 23.42 -19.44
C ALA A 145 -0.68 23.65 -20.68
N GLU A 146 -1.62 22.75 -20.94
CA GLU A 146 -2.60 22.87 -22.04
C GLU A 146 -3.53 24.08 -21.83
N ALA A 147 -3.97 24.35 -20.60
CA ALA A 147 -4.76 25.53 -20.27
C ALA A 147 -3.97 26.84 -20.46
N ALA A 148 -2.67 26.85 -20.13
CA ALA A 148 -1.80 28.00 -20.34
C ALA A 148 -1.50 28.25 -21.83
N GLU A 149 -1.46 27.20 -22.66
CA GLU A 149 -1.22 27.29 -24.10
C GLU A 149 -2.46 27.78 -24.86
N GLY A 150 -3.66 27.30 -24.49
CA GLY A 150 -4.93 27.78 -25.05
C GLY A 150 -5.22 29.27 -24.78
N GLN A 151 -4.67 29.82 -23.69
CA GLN A 151 -4.77 31.26 -23.39
C GLN A 151 -3.79 32.13 -24.18
N ARG A 152 -2.66 31.58 -24.64
CA ARG A 152 -1.67 32.29 -25.46
C ARG A 152 -2.13 32.45 -26.90
N THR A 153 -2.79 31.45 -27.47
CA THR A 153 -3.35 31.51 -28.84
C THR A 153 -4.58 32.40 -28.93
N GLY A 154 -5.46 32.39 -27.91
CA GLY A 154 -6.62 33.29 -27.84
C GLY A 154 -6.27 34.78 -27.69
N LYS A 155 -5.12 35.10 -27.08
CA LYS A 155 -4.67 36.49 -26.89
C LYS A 155 -3.98 37.06 -28.13
N ALA A 156 -3.32 36.22 -28.93
CA ALA A 156 -2.72 36.60 -30.21
C ALA A 156 -3.79 36.91 -31.29
N ALA A 157 -4.89 36.16 -31.33
CA ALA A 157 -5.99 36.39 -32.27
C ALA A 157 -6.79 37.68 -31.98
N ARG A 158 -6.73 38.22 -30.75
CA ARG A 158 -7.45 39.44 -30.37
C ARG A 158 -6.71 40.73 -30.75
N GLN A 159 -5.43 40.66 -31.14
CA GLN A 159 -4.60 41.83 -31.40
C GLN A 159 -4.59 42.28 -32.86
N THR A 160 -5.15 41.50 -33.80
CA THR A 160 -5.14 41.82 -35.24
C THR A 160 -6.48 42.31 -35.80
N SER A 161 -7.57 42.32 -35.03
CA SER A 161 -8.84 42.88 -35.49
C SER A 161 -8.92 44.38 -35.22
N ARG A 162 -8.32 45.15 -36.14
CA ARG A 162 -8.65 46.56 -36.37
C ARG A 162 -10.16 46.65 -36.60
N ALA A 163 -10.85 47.49 -35.83
CA ALA A 163 -12.29 47.70 -35.92
C ALA A 163 -12.72 48.04 -37.36
N PRO A 164 -13.78 47.41 -37.91
CA PRO A 164 -14.42 47.89 -39.12
C PRO A 164 -15.15 49.22 -38.83
N PRO A 165 -15.20 50.17 -39.77
CA PRO A 165 -15.94 51.42 -39.58
C PRO A 165 -17.42 51.12 -39.38
N ALA A 166 -18.05 51.88 -38.47
CA ALA A 166 -19.47 51.81 -38.18
C ALA A 166 -20.28 52.12 -39.46
N GLY A 167 -20.81 51.07 -40.10
CA GLY A 167 -21.77 51.16 -41.18
C GLY A 167 -23.18 51.11 -40.62
N ASP A 168 -23.93 52.18 -40.84
CA ASP A 168 -25.31 52.38 -40.41
C ASP A 168 -26.26 51.59 -41.32
N GLY A 169 -26.35 50.27 -41.10
CA GLY A 169 -27.26 49.38 -41.82
C GLY A 169 -28.05 48.51 -40.84
N PRO A 170 -29.32 48.17 -41.13
CA PRO A 170 -30.14 47.41 -40.20
C PRO A 170 -29.57 46.01 -39.99
N ILE A 171 -29.25 45.69 -38.73
CA ILE A 171 -28.81 44.38 -38.28
C ILE A 171 -30.04 43.46 -38.26
N ILE A 172 -30.04 42.41 -39.08
CA ILE A 172 -31.10 41.40 -39.08
C ILE A 172 -30.63 40.20 -38.26
N ASP A 173 -31.23 40.04 -37.07
CA ASP A 173 -30.99 38.89 -36.19
C ASP A 173 -31.73 37.66 -36.73
N GLY A 174 -30.99 36.74 -37.35
CA GLY A 174 -31.48 35.43 -37.77
C GLY A 174 -31.20 34.38 -36.69
N GLU A 175 -32.20 33.55 -36.36
CA GLU A 175 -32.01 32.40 -35.48
C GLU A 175 -31.42 31.23 -36.28
N PHE A 176 -30.26 30.70 -35.85
CA PHE A 176 -29.59 29.59 -36.53
C PHE A 176 -29.87 28.27 -35.80
N LYS A 177 -30.50 27.33 -36.49
CA LYS A 177 -30.59 25.95 -36.03
C LYS A 177 -29.39 25.17 -36.55
N ARG A 178 -28.53 24.69 -35.64
CA ARG A 178 -27.41 23.81 -35.99
C ARG A 178 -27.99 22.45 -36.41
N LEU A 179 -27.84 22.12 -37.68
CA LEU A 179 -28.02 20.75 -38.15
C LEU A 179 -26.78 19.96 -37.75
N ASP A 180 -27.05 18.90 -37.01
CA ASP A 180 -26.16 18.02 -36.32
C ASP A 180 -25.21 17.26 -37.27
N GLU A 181 -23.98 17.18 -36.80
CA GLU A 181 -22.81 16.65 -37.48
C GLU A 181 -22.84 15.11 -37.43
N ARG A 182 -23.71 14.51 -38.24
CA ARG A 182 -23.68 13.07 -38.50
C ARG A 182 -24.27 12.74 -39.86
N THR A 183 -23.40 12.66 -40.86
CA THR A 183 -23.28 11.56 -41.85
C THR A 183 -22.31 12.03 -42.94
N VAL A 184 -21.01 12.07 -42.62
CA VAL A 184 -19.97 11.89 -43.64
C VAL A 184 -19.74 10.37 -43.66
N ASP A 185 -20.46 9.68 -44.54
CA ASP A 185 -20.21 8.27 -44.83
C ASP A 185 -18.93 8.19 -45.71
N PRO A 186 -17.86 7.52 -45.25
CA PRO A 186 -16.59 7.47 -45.95
C PRO A 186 -16.53 6.44 -47.09
N GLN A 187 -17.64 5.83 -47.51
CA GLN A 187 -17.64 4.80 -48.55
C GLN A 187 -18.17 5.32 -49.89
N ARG A 188 -17.35 6.11 -50.61
CA ARG A 188 -17.48 6.22 -52.08
C ARG A 188 -16.64 5.13 -52.73
N PRO A 189 -17.21 4.33 -53.65
CA PRO A 189 -16.48 3.88 -54.82
C PRO A 189 -16.80 4.78 -56.02
N HIS A 190 -15.73 5.21 -56.69
CA HIS A 190 -15.74 5.92 -57.96
C HIS A 190 -16.54 5.19 -59.05
N GLY A 191 -17.34 5.93 -59.84
CA GLY A 191 -18.07 5.30 -60.95
C GLY A 191 -18.74 6.25 -61.95
N ARG A 192 -17.91 6.79 -62.86
CA ARG A 192 -18.17 7.23 -64.26
C ARG A 192 -19.32 8.19 -64.62
N ARG A 193 -18.87 9.26 -65.28
CA ARG A 193 -19.57 10.16 -66.21
C ARG A 193 -20.41 9.40 -67.23
N HIS A 194 -21.57 9.97 -67.60
CA HIS A 194 -21.94 10.30 -68.98
C HIS A 194 -23.10 11.33 -68.97
N GLN A 195 -22.86 12.47 -69.60
CA GLN A 195 -23.88 13.34 -70.23
C GLN A 195 -24.16 12.81 -71.65
N PRO A 196 -25.14 13.32 -72.40
CA PRO A 196 -26.27 14.19 -72.03
C PRO A 196 -27.64 13.48 -72.07
#